data_AF-A0A7S2VKB4-F1
#
_entry.id   AF-A0A7S2VKB4-F1
#
_cell.length_a   1.000
_cell.length_b   1.000
_cell.length_c   1.000
_cell.angle_alpha   90.00
_cell.angle_beta   90.00
_cell.angle_gamma   90.00
#
_symmetry.space_group_name_H-M   'P 1'
#
loop_
_entity.id
_entity.type
_entity.pdbx_description
1 polymer ?
#
loop_
_entity_poly.entity_id
_entity_poly.type
_entity_poly.pdbx_seq_one_letter_code
_entity_poly.pdbx_strand_id
1 'polypeptide(L)'
;EEKPTLQKLQKVQIRVNTCKATVDKEAKAFEGAKQTAVKRAKARQELMKVKSTFGKYTKGKDGMMTKKEIMAFAKGEYKFTLPEAVLDKLFKVIGPDAKAVKEADFWRVKAAVGVARERAMDLKRKAAREEHEKEIAEQKEKLQAGITKVQEAVKAAEPEVTQAVTQTKALPSETRSLKSPAMAARADELAALIKSASEKVEVAKTQAGEFCEGEEVEKDLTKWVAGEKGKLKNLAANLEAQLQRATAAVEKLRADAAKKDLVEVKELSAKALKLMKAHQAAEGLTAAALFDAIDTKKSGSFGPDAFAAFVGKLAKAGAEADAMSDEDLTRAFAHFDEEKDGSVPKEAFEAMLMVLMKVMKDVAITEGLAIKDAKSLRRLEVGEIVQALEAPVKEEKTEVQRVKARTMQDGVEGFITIAGNQGSVFLKEGVVCKVIKETILTDSFDIEASKEEARKIKEVTRKLKPGELLEVREWGKKQEGTGLTRMKCKVKSDGSIGYVTTVGNTGIKFVEFV
;
A
#
# COMPACT_ATOMS: atom_id res chain seq x y z
N GLU A 1 -3.66 -59.64 97.95
CA GLU A 1 -4.27 -58.31 98.13
C GLU A 1 -5.38 -58.11 97.10
N GLU A 2 -6.55 -57.68 97.55
CA GLU A 2 -7.78 -57.55 96.75
C GLU A 2 -7.63 -56.57 95.58
N LYS A 3 -8.15 -56.95 94.40
CA LYS A 3 -8.34 -56.01 93.30
C LYS A 3 -9.18 -54.83 93.79
N PRO A 4 -8.75 -53.57 93.61
CA PRO A 4 -9.47 -52.43 94.16
C PRO A 4 -10.88 -52.38 93.57
N THR A 5 -11.90 -52.29 94.43
CA THR A 5 -13.30 -52.17 94.01
C THR A 5 -13.51 -50.87 93.22
N LEU A 6 -14.47 -50.89 92.27
CA LEU A 6 -14.79 -49.75 91.40
C LEU A 6 -14.96 -48.43 92.19
N GLN A 7 -15.53 -48.51 93.39
CA GLN A 7 -15.70 -47.37 94.31
C GLN A 7 -14.38 -46.81 94.85
N LYS A 8 -13.37 -47.65 95.17
CA LYS A 8 -12.05 -47.18 95.62
C LYS A 8 -11.33 -46.46 94.47
N LEU A 9 -11.41 -46.99 93.25
CA LEU A 9 -10.85 -46.34 92.05
C LEU A 9 -11.56 -45.01 91.74
N GLN A 10 -12.89 -44.93 91.88
CA GLN A 10 -13.64 -43.68 91.72
C GLN A 10 -13.21 -42.62 92.75
N LYS A 11 -13.02 -42.99 94.02
CA LYS A 11 -12.51 -42.06 95.06
C LYS A 11 -11.11 -41.52 94.72
N VAL A 12 -10.23 -42.38 94.22
CA VAL A 12 -8.89 -41.97 93.76
C VAL A 12 -9.01 -41.05 92.54
N GLN A 13 -9.87 -41.36 91.57
CA GLN A 13 -10.08 -40.53 90.38
C GLN A 13 -10.64 -39.13 90.74
N ILE A 14 -11.59 -39.05 91.68
CA ILE A 14 -12.10 -37.78 92.21
C ILE A 14 -10.97 -36.99 92.83
N ARG A 15 -10.16 -37.61 93.70
CA ARG A 15 -9.01 -36.97 94.33
C ARG A 15 -7.99 -36.47 93.31
N VAL A 16 -7.68 -37.26 92.28
CA VAL A 16 -6.79 -36.86 91.17
C VAL A 16 -7.36 -35.67 90.41
N ASN A 17 -8.66 -35.67 90.10
CA ASN A 17 -9.31 -34.56 89.40
C ASN A 17 -9.34 -33.30 90.27
N THR A 18 -9.60 -33.42 91.58
CA THR A 18 -9.51 -32.29 92.53
C THR A 18 -8.09 -31.75 92.59
N CYS A 19 -7.07 -32.61 92.73
CA CYS A 19 -5.67 -32.19 92.72
C CYS A 19 -5.30 -31.49 91.41
N LYS A 20 -5.72 -32.01 90.25
CA LYS A 20 -5.52 -31.36 88.94
C LYS A 20 -6.18 -29.99 88.89
N ALA A 21 -7.44 -29.88 89.32
CA ALA A 21 -8.15 -28.60 89.34
C ALA A 21 -7.50 -27.57 90.28
N THR A 22 -6.99 -28.00 91.44
CA THR A 22 -6.24 -27.14 92.35
C THR A 22 -4.91 -26.70 91.74
N VAL A 23 -4.15 -27.62 91.13
CA VAL A 23 -2.89 -27.29 90.45
C VAL A 23 -3.12 -26.31 89.31
N ASP A 24 -4.15 -26.52 88.48
CA ASP A 24 -4.50 -25.60 87.39
C ASP A 24 -4.91 -24.21 87.91
N LYS A 25 -5.65 -24.16 89.02
CA LYS A 25 -6.04 -22.90 89.67
C LYS A 25 -4.81 -22.13 90.18
N GLU A 26 -3.91 -22.80 90.89
CA GLU A 26 -2.68 -22.19 91.41
C GLU A 26 -1.72 -21.79 90.30
N ALA A 27 -1.60 -22.59 89.23
CA ALA A 27 -0.79 -22.26 88.06
C ALA A 27 -1.29 -20.99 87.35
N LYS A 28 -2.62 -20.85 87.18
CA LYS A 28 -3.23 -19.63 86.63
C LYS A 28 -3.02 -18.41 87.55
N ALA A 29 -3.15 -18.60 88.86
CA ALA A 29 -2.90 -17.54 89.84
C ALA A 29 -1.42 -17.07 89.82
N PHE A 30 -0.49 -18.03 89.77
CA PHE A 30 0.94 -17.76 89.65
C PHE A 30 1.28 -17.00 88.36
N GLU A 31 0.74 -17.42 87.22
CA GLU A 31 0.97 -16.74 85.94
C GLU A 31 0.43 -15.30 85.96
N GLY A 32 -0.76 -15.08 86.54
CA GLY A 32 -1.31 -13.74 86.73
C GLY A 32 -0.44 -12.85 87.64
N ALA A 33 0.07 -13.40 88.74
CA ALA A 33 0.98 -12.70 89.65
C ALA A 33 2.32 -12.38 88.99
N LYS A 34 2.91 -13.35 88.25
CA LYS A 34 4.14 -13.18 87.48
C LYS A 34 4.00 -12.09 86.42
N GLN A 35 2.93 -12.10 85.63
CA GLN A 35 2.67 -11.05 84.64
C GLN A 35 2.56 -9.66 85.29
N THR A 36 1.87 -9.57 86.43
CA THR A 36 1.75 -8.32 87.20
C THR A 36 3.10 -7.84 87.71
N ALA A 37 3.93 -8.73 88.25
CA ALA A 37 5.28 -8.42 88.73
C ALA A 37 6.20 -7.96 87.59
N VAL A 38 6.18 -8.64 86.44
CA VAL A 38 6.95 -8.26 85.25
C VAL A 38 6.51 -6.90 84.72
N LYS A 39 5.21 -6.63 84.62
CA LYS A 39 4.68 -5.32 84.23
C LYS A 39 5.14 -4.22 85.20
N ARG A 40 5.11 -4.47 86.50
CA ARG A 40 5.58 -3.52 87.53
C ARG A 40 7.09 -3.27 87.45
N ALA A 41 7.89 -4.31 87.22
CA ALA A 41 9.34 -4.19 87.05
C ALA A 41 9.69 -3.32 85.83
N LYS A 42 9.05 -3.58 84.68
CA LYS A 42 9.21 -2.75 83.47
C LYS A 42 8.76 -1.30 83.69
N ALA A 43 7.61 -1.09 84.33
CA ALA A 43 7.13 0.25 84.65
C ALA A 43 8.10 1.02 85.56
N ARG A 44 8.70 0.35 86.55
CA ARG A 44 9.73 0.96 87.43
C ARG A 44 10.98 1.35 86.65
N GLN A 45 11.46 0.49 85.75
CA GLN A 45 12.61 0.80 84.90
C GLN A 45 12.33 2.01 84.01
N GLU A 46 11.16 2.09 83.37
CA GLU A 46 10.78 3.25 82.55
C GLU A 46 10.64 4.53 83.40
N LEU A 47 10.06 4.43 84.60
CA LEU A 47 9.93 5.57 85.52
C LEU A 47 11.32 6.07 85.97
N MET A 48 12.27 5.18 86.22
CA MET A 48 13.66 5.55 86.51
C MET A 48 14.31 6.30 85.33
N LYS A 49 14.10 5.84 84.10
CA LYS A 49 14.58 6.56 82.90
C LYS A 49 13.93 7.94 82.80
N VAL A 50 12.61 8.04 82.98
CA VAL A 50 11.88 9.31 82.94
C VAL A 50 12.41 10.28 83.99
N LYS A 51 12.67 9.80 85.22
CA LYS A 51 13.29 10.57 86.31
C LYS A 51 14.69 11.04 85.95
N SER A 52 15.52 10.16 85.41
CA SER A 52 16.88 10.49 84.98
C SER A 52 16.87 11.56 83.88
N THR A 53 15.98 11.44 82.89
CA THR A 53 15.82 12.47 81.86
C THR A 53 15.31 13.78 82.44
N PHE A 54 14.31 13.77 83.34
CA PHE A 54 13.83 14.98 83.99
C PHE A 54 14.97 15.69 84.75
N GLY A 55 15.67 14.94 85.61
CA GLY A 55 16.81 15.42 86.38
C GLY A 55 17.97 15.97 85.53
N LYS A 56 18.24 15.38 84.37
CA LYS A 56 19.27 15.84 83.42
C LYS A 56 19.01 17.28 82.93
N TYR A 57 17.75 17.69 82.82
CA TYR A 57 17.37 18.98 82.26
C TYR A 57 16.86 19.99 83.30
N THR A 58 16.52 19.56 84.53
CA THR A 58 16.21 20.45 85.65
C THR A 58 17.48 20.86 86.39
N LYS A 59 17.94 22.09 86.19
CA LYS A 59 19.16 22.63 86.82
C LYS A 59 18.84 23.66 87.93
N GLY A 60 17.57 24.00 88.14
CA GLY A 60 17.09 24.89 89.19
C GLY A 60 17.07 24.27 90.61
N LYS A 61 17.05 25.13 91.64
CA LYS A 61 16.98 24.72 93.07
C LYS A 61 15.59 24.24 93.51
N ASP A 62 14.56 24.40 92.69
CA ASP A 62 13.14 24.15 92.99
C ASP A 62 12.63 22.78 92.52
N GLY A 63 13.44 22.01 91.79
CA GLY A 63 13.06 20.68 91.30
C GLY A 63 11.93 20.71 90.26
N MET A 64 11.68 21.86 89.64
CA MET A 64 10.68 22.04 88.59
C MET A 64 11.34 22.50 87.29
N MET A 65 10.71 22.17 86.17
CA MET A 65 11.26 22.39 84.83
C MET A 65 10.68 23.67 84.20
N THR A 66 11.52 24.67 83.97
CA THR A 66 11.14 25.98 83.40
C THR A 66 10.96 25.92 81.88
N LYS A 67 10.36 26.97 81.27
CA LYS A 67 10.23 27.11 79.81
C LYS A 67 11.58 26.92 79.08
N LYS A 68 12.67 27.51 79.60
CA LYS A 68 14.02 27.40 79.01
C LYS A 68 14.56 25.98 79.06
N GLU A 69 14.31 25.27 80.15
CA GLU A 69 14.73 23.87 80.31
C GLU A 69 13.90 22.93 79.43
N ILE A 70 12.61 23.23 79.20
CA ILE A 70 11.77 22.49 78.24
C ILE A 70 12.28 22.66 76.80
N MET A 71 12.71 23.88 76.43
CA MET A 71 13.37 24.10 75.13
C MET A 71 14.70 23.34 75.03
N ALA A 72 15.50 23.33 76.09
CA ALA A 72 16.75 22.58 76.13
C ALA A 72 16.53 21.06 76.05
N PHE A 73 15.50 20.54 76.70
CA PHE A 73 15.07 19.14 76.61
C PHE A 73 14.64 18.78 75.19
N ALA A 74 13.77 19.58 74.57
CA ALA A 74 13.32 19.34 73.20
C ALA A 74 14.48 19.37 72.19
N LYS A 75 15.42 20.31 72.35
CA LYS A 75 16.61 20.43 71.51
C LYS A 75 17.63 19.31 71.77
N GLY A 76 17.86 18.96 73.03
CA GLY A 76 18.87 17.97 73.41
C GLY A 76 18.45 16.53 73.13
N GLU A 77 17.21 16.17 73.43
CA GLU A 77 16.72 14.80 73.27
C GLU A 77 16.16 14.54 71.86
N TYR A 78 15.59 15.56 71.21
CA TYR A 78 14.90 15.39 69.93
C TYR A 78 15.42 16.26 68.79
N LYS A 79 16.49 17.05 69.00
CA LYS A 79 17.04 18.00 68.02
C LYS A 79 15.95 18.94 67.45
N PHE A 80 14.93 19.25 68.26
CA PHE A 80 13.76 20.01 67.84
C PHE A 80 13.67 21.34 68.59
N THR A 81 13.53 22.43 67.84
CA THR A 81 13.25 23.76 68.39
C THR A 81 11.76 23.88 68.64
N LEU A 82 11.36 23.85 69.91
CA LEU A 82 9.95 23.93 70.30
C LEU A 82 9.41 25.36 70.12
N PRO A 83 8.32 25.58 69.36
CA PRO A 83 7.75 26.90 69.20
C PRO A 83 7.18 27.45 70.52
N GLU A 84 7.35 28.75 70.76
CA GLU A 84 6.89 29.42 71.99
C GLU A 84 5.37 29.32 72.18
N ALA A 85 4.60 29.38 71.09
CA ALA A 85 3.15 29.17 71.13
C ALA A 85 2.73 27.76 71.63
N VAL A 86 3.58 26.73 71.46
CA VAL A 86 3.31 25.39 72.01
C VAL A 86 3.63 25.36 73.50
N LEU A 87 4.69 26.04 73.93
CA LEU A 87 5.02 26.21 75.34
C LEU A 87 3.88 26.93 76.07
N ASP A 88 3.35 28.02 75.54
CA ASP A 88 2.26 28.75 76.18
C ASP A 88 0.99 27.90 76.31
N LYS A 89 0.68 27.06 75.31
CA LYS A 89 -0.42 26.09 75.39
C LYS A 89 -0.16 25.00 76.43
N LEU A 90 1.06 24.47 76.50
CA LEU A 90 1.46 23.48 77.50
C LEU A 90 1.29 24.05 78.92
N PHE A 91 1.76 25.28 79.16
CA PHE A 91 1.63 25.92 80.47
C PHE A 91 0.17 26.23 80.82
N LYS A 92 -0.68 26.65 79.86
CA LYS A 92 -2.13 26.76 80.08
C LYS A 92 -2.79 25.43 80.51
N VAL A 93 -2.33 24.30 79.98
CA VAL A 93 -2.85 22.96 80.33
C VAL A 93 -2.33 22.46 81.68
N ILE A 94 -1.16 22.93 82.12
CA ILE A 94 -0.57 22.57 83.43
C ILE A 94 -1.18 23.44 84.54
N GLY A 95 -1.45 24.72 84.26
CA GLY A 95 -2.19 25.62 85.13
C GLY A 95 -1.99 27.09 84.70
N PRO A 96 -3.02 27.95 84.81
CA PRO A 96 -2.98 29.32 84.28
C PRO A 96 -1.82 30.18 84.82
N ASP A 97 -1.37 29.93 86.05
CA ASP A 97 -0.25 30.64 86.71
C ASP A 97 1.04 29.80 86.84
N ALA A 98 1.09 28.63 86.20
CA ALA A 98 2.25 27.75 86.31
C ALA A 98 3.49 28.37 85.63
N LYS A 99 4.57 28.57 86.39
CA LYS A 99 5.87 29.07 85.87
C LYS A 99 6.88 27.96 85.57
N ALA A 100 6.67 26.77 86.13
CA ALA A 100 7.51 25.59 85.94
C ALA A 100 6.68 24.29 86.05
N VAL A 101 7.22 23.18 85.52
CA VAL A 101 6.54 21.88 85.43
C VAL A 101 7.13 20.90 86.44
N LYS A 102 6.28 20.26 87.23
CA LYS A 102 6.68 19.23 88.20
C LYS A 102 7.02 17.92 87.50
N GLU A 103 7.82 17.07 88.14
CA GLU A 103 8.17 15.74 87.64
C GLU A 103 6.92 14.91 87.25
N ALA A 104 5.87 14.98 88.07
CA ALA A 104 4.60 14.29 87.84
C ALA A 104 3.90 14.70 86.53
N ASP A 105 4.17 15.90 86.01
CA ASP A 105 3.59 16.45 84.78
C ASP A 105 4.57 16.38 83.60
N PHE A 106 5.77 15.82 83.78
CA PHE A 106 6.77 15.72 82.72
C PHE A 106 6.29 14.89 81.52
N TRP A 107 5.37 13.94 81.72
CA TRP A 107 4.73 13.22 80.61
C TRP A 107 3.92 14.16 79.70
N ARG A 108 3.31 15.23 80.23
CA ARG A 108 2.61 16.26 79.45
C ARG A 108 3.59 17.06 78.59
N VAL A 109 4.78 17.34 79.12
CA VAL A 109 5.88 17.97 78.36
C VAL A 109 6.31 17.07 77.20
N LYS A 110 6.57 15.78 77.47
CA LYS A 110 6.90 14.79 76.45
C LYS A 110 5.82 14.70 75.37
N ALA A 111 4.55 14.65 75.77
CA ALA A 111 3.42 14.63 74.84
C ALA A 111 3.35 15.90 73.98
N ALA A 112 3.48 17.09 74.58
CA ALA A 112 3.44 18.36 73.85
C ALA A 112 4.61 18.52 72.86
N VAL A 113 5.82 18.11 73.25
CA VAL A 113 6.99 18.08 72.35
C VAL A 113 6.76 17.08 71.21
N GLY A 114 6.21 15.90 71.50
CA GLY A 114 5.83 14.91 70.49
C GLY A 114 4.82 15.45 69.47
N VAL A 115 3.72 16.05 69.94
CA VAL A 115 2.70 16.67 69.09
C VAL A 115 3.28 17.80 68.24
N ALA A 116 4.16 18.63 68.80
CA ALA A 116 4.79 19.72 68.05
C ALA A 116 5.72 19.22 66.94
N ARG A 117 6.47 18.14 67.18
CA ARG A 117 7.34 17.51 66.19
C ARG A 117 6.53 16.91 65.04
N GLU A 118 5.46 16.18 65.34
CA GLU A 118 4.58 15.63 64.30
C GLU A 118 3.92 16.75 63.50
N ARG A 119 3.39 17.79 64.15
CA ARG A 119 2.83 18.95 63.43
C ARG A 119 3.85 19.64 62.51
N ALA A 120 5.09 19.81 62.96
CA ALA A 120 6.15 20.39 62.13
C ALA A 120 6.50 19.50 60.93
N MET A 121 6.50 18.17 61.11
CA MET A 121 6.69 17.21 60.02
C MET A 121 5.50 17.17 59.07
N ASP A 122 4.28 17.26 59.58
CA ASP A 122 3.05 17.29 58.77
C ASP A 122 2.96 18.55 57.93
N LEU A 123 3.40 19.71 58.45
CA LEU A 123 3.51 20.93 57.64
C LEU A 123 4.52 20.75 56.49
N LYS A 124 5.67 20.10 56.74
CA LYS A 124 6.65 19.79 55.68
C LYS A 124 6.09 18.81 54.65
N ARG A 125 5.41 17.74 55.10
CA ARG A 125 4.74 16.76 54.21
C ARG A 125 3.63 17.43 53.41
N LYS A 126 2.87 18.34 54.02
CA LYS A 126 1.81 19.11 53.36
C LYS A 126 2.39 20.03 52.29
N ALA A 127 3.42 20.79 52.61
CA ALA A 127 4.10 21.66 51.65
C ALA A 127 4.68 20.84 50.48
N ALA A 128 5.35 19.72 50.75
CA ALA A 128 5.89 18.84 49.70
C ALA A 128 4.79 18.23 48.82
N ARG A 129 3.63 17.86 49.38
CA ARG A 129 2.47 17.42 48.58
C ARG A 129 1.91 18.55 47.72
N GLU A 130 1.75 19.74 48.28
CA GLU A 130 1.24 20.90 47.54
C GLU A 130 2.19 21.33 46.41
N GLU A 131 3.51 21.20 46.59
CA GLU A 131 4.52 21.43 45.55
C GLU A 131 4.45 20.35 44.46
N HIS A 132 4.43 19.08 44.83
CA HIS A 132 4.30 17.95 43.89
C HIS A 132 2.99 17.97 43.11
N GLU A 133 1.86 18.29 43.75
CA GLU A 133 0.56 18.43 43.08
C GLU A 133 0.56 19.58 42.06
N LYS A 134 1.25 20.68 42.34
CA LYS A 134 1.42 21.80 41.38
C LYS A 134 2.29 21.39 40.20
N GLU A 135 3.41 20.72 40.44
CA GLU A 135 4.29 20.20 39.37
C GLU A 135 3.53 19.25 38.44
N ILE A 136 2.75 18.32 39.00
CA ILE A 136 1.90 17.41 38.22
C ILE A 136 0.87 18.18 37.40
N ALA A 137 0.20 19.19 37.99
CA ALA A 137 -0.81 19.98 37.30
C ALA A 137 -0.21 20.77 36.13
N GLU A 138 0.93 21.43 36.33
CA GLU A 138 1.64 22.19 35.29
C GLU A 138 2.15 21.29 34.15
N GLN A 139 2.73 20.13 34.48
CA GLN A 139 3.13 19.16 33.47
C GLN A 139 1.92 18.64 32.69
N LYS A 140 0.83 18.30 33.38
CA LYS A 140 -0.39 17.80 32.73
C LYS A 140 -1.00 18.84 31.79
N GLU A 141 -0.99 20.12 32.14
CA GLU A 141 -1.48 21.20 31.27
C GLU A 141 -0.64 21.33 30.00
N LYS A 142 0.70 21.32 30.12
CA LYS A 142 1.62 21.34 28.97
C LYS A 142 1.42 20.14 28.05
N LEU A 143 1.32 18.94 28.63
CA LEU A 143 1.08 17.70 27.90
C LEU A 143 -0.30 17.71 27.22
N GLN A 144 -1.32 18.26 27.88
CA GLN A 144 -2.66 18.42 27.29
C GLN A 144 -2.65 19.38 26.09
N ALA A 145 -1.89 20.48 26.15
CA ALA A 145 -1.70 21.37 25.01
C ALA A 145 -1.02 20.66 23.82
N GLY A 146 -0.02 19.83 24.10
CA GLY A 146 0.61 18.96 23.09
C GLY A 146 -0.38 17.99 22.45
N ILE A 147 -1.22 17.33 23.25
CA ILE A 147 -2.29 16.43 22.76
C ILE A 147 -3.24 17.18 21.84
N THR A 148 -3.71 18.36 22.25
CA THR A 148 -4.64 19.19 21.46
C THR A 148 -4.03 19.56 20.10
N LYS A 149 -2.75 19.94 20.06
CA LYS A 149 -2.04 20.26 18.82
C LYS A 149 -2.04 19.07 17.84
N VAL A 150 -1.72 17.87 18.31
CA VAL A 150 -1.75 16.67 17.45
C VAL A 150 -3.18 16.36 16.98
N GLN A 151 -4.17 16.50 17.86
CA GLN A 151 -5.59 16.29 17.51
C GLN A 151 -6.08 17.28 16.44
N GLU A 152 -5.62 18.53 16.48
CA GLU A 152 -5.93 19.53 15.44
C GLU A 152 -5.31 19.17 14.09
N ALA A 153 -4.07 18.66 14.08
CA ALA A 153 -3.44 18.17 12.86
C ALA A 153 -4.19 16.97 12.26
N VAL A 154 -4.65 16.03 13.09
CA VAL A 154 -5.50 14.91 12.66
C VAL A 154 -6.81 15.42 12.07
N LYS A 155 -7.51 16.34 12.75
CA LYS A 155 -8.77 16.93 12.26
C LYS A 155 -8.60 17.68 10.94
N ALA A 156 -7.44 18.31 10.72
CA ALA A 156 -7.15 19.00 9.47
C ALA A 156 -6.95 18.04 8.28
N ALA A 157 -6.50 16.81 8.54
CA ALA A 157 -6.30 15.76 7.53
C ALA A 157 -7.57 14.96 7.23
N GLU A 158 -8.41 14.71 8.25
CA GLU A 158 -9.66 13.93 8.16
C GLU A 158 -10.58 14.26 6.95
N PRO A 159 -10.89 15.52 6.61
CA PRO A 159 -11.82 15.82 5.52
C PRO A 159 -11.29 15.39 4.15
N GLU A 160 -10.00 15.62 3.87
CA GLU A 160 -9.39 15.23 2.59
C GLU A 160 -9.24 13.71 2.48
N VAL A 161 -8.86 13.04 3.58
CA VAL A 161 -8.81 11.57 3.63
C VAL A 161 -10.20 10.98 3.37
N THR A 162 -11.23 11.53 4.02
CA THR A 162 -12.62 11.09 3.84
C THR A 162 -13.09 11.31 2.41
N GLN A 163 -12.77 12.45 1.81
CA GLN A 163 -13.09 12.76 0.43
C GLN A 163 -12.40 11.78 -0.53
N ALA A 164 -11.08 11.54 -0.37
CA ALA A 164 -10.32 10.61 -1.19
C ALA A 164 -10.86 9.18 -1.10
N VAL A 165 -11.17 8.70 0.12
CA VAL A 165 -11.75 7.37 0.33
C VAL A 165 -13.14 7.25 -0.28
N THR A 166 -13.96 8.30 -0.19
CA THR A 166 -15.31 8.29 -0.75
C THR A 166 -15.29 8.24 -2.27
N GLN A 167 -14.46 9.07 -2.91
CA GLN A 167 -14.34 9.08 -4.37
C GLN A 167 -13.71 7.80 -4.91
N THR A 168 -12.69 7.25 -4.23
CA THR A 168 -12.07 5.97 -4.65
C THR A 168 -13.02 4.77 -4.53
N LYS A 169 -13.96 4.79 -3.56
CA LYS A 169 -15.02 3.77 -3.46
C LYS A 169 -16.04 3.83 -4.61
N ALA A 170 -16.26 5.01 -5.18
CA ALA A 170 -17.20 5.20 -6.29
C ALA A 170 -16.63 4.79 -7.66
N LEU A 171 -15.30 4.59 -7.75
CA LEU A 171 -14.60 4.26 -8.99
C LEU A 171 -15.22 3.09 -9.76
N PRO A 172 -15.55 1.92 -9.16
CA PRO A 172 -16.07 0.79 -9.93
C PRO A 172 -17.36 1.10 -10.70
N SER A 173 -18.22 1.97 -10.16
CA SER A 173 -19.44 2.42 -10.83
C SER A 173 -19.17 3.55 -11.83
N GLU A 174 -18.32 4.52 -11.48
CA GLU A 174 -18.03 5.69 -12.31
C GLU A 174 -17.30 5.29 -13.61
N THR A 175 -16.37 4.34 -13.54
CA THR A 175 -15.44 4.07 -14.64
C THR A 175 -15.98 3.08 -15.67
N ARG A 176 -17.15 2.48 -15.44
CA ARG A 176 -17.73 1.46 -16.34
C ARG A 176 -18.00 2.01 -17.74
N SER A 177 -18.43 3.26 -17.83
CA SER A 177 -18.79 3.94 -19.09
C SER A 177 -17.71 4.89 -19.62
N LEU A 178 -16.65 5.15 -18.84
CA LEU A 178 -15.59 6.09 -19.24
C LEU A 178 -14.62 5.43 -20.23
N LYS A 179 -14.14 6.20 -21.21
CA LYS A 179 -13.01 5.80 -22.07
C LYS A 179 -11.69 5.85 -21.29
N SER A 180 -10.65 5.20 -21.80
CA SER A 180 -9.31 5.18 -21.19
C SER A 180 -8.78 6.57 -20.79
N PRO A 181 -8.81 7.62 -21.65
CA PRO A 181 -8.28 8.93 -21.29
C PRO A 181 -9.01 9.58 -20.10
N ALA A 182 -10.34 9.45 -20.05
CA ALA A 182 -11.13 9.95 -18.94
C ALA A 182 -10.85 9.18 -17.63
N MET A 183 -10.60 7.87 -17.70
CA MET A 183 -10.16 7.09 -16.54
C MET A 183 -8.78 7.53 -16.04
N ALA A 184 -7.84 7.82 -16.95
CA ALA A 184 -6.51 8.31 -16.61
C ALA A 184 -6.57 9.71 -15.96
N ALA A 185 -7.32 10.64 -16.55
CA ALA A 185 -7.54 11.97 -15.98
C ALA A 185 -8.15 11.89 -14.56
N ARG A 186 -9.15 11.02 -14.38
CA ARG A 186 -9.77 10.80 -13.06
C ARG A 186 -8.78 10.22 -12.05
N ALA A 187 -7.88 9.33 -12.49
CA ALA A 187 -6.82 8.80 -11.65
C ALA A 187 -5.83 9.89 -11.21
N ASP A 188 -5.50 10.84 -12.08
CA ASP A 188 -4.59 11.95 -11.78
C ASP A 188 -5.20 12.97 -10.83
N GLU A 189 -6.48 13.32 -11.01
CA GLU A 189 -7.24 14.13 -10.05
C GLU A 189 -7.23 13.51 -8.65
N LEU A 190 -7.54 12.21 -8.56
CA LEU A 190 -7.53 11.50 -7.27
C LEU A 190 -6.14 11.35 -6.69
N ALA A 191 -5.12 11.14 -7.51
CA ALA A 191 -3.73 11.10 -7.06
C ALA A 191 -3.29 12.44 -6.47
N ALA A 192 -3.70 13.57 -7.07
CA ALA A 192 -3.44 14.89 -6.53
C ALA A 192 -4.13 15.11 -5.16
N LEU A 193 -5.40 14.70 -5.04
CA LEU A 193 -6.13 14.76 -3.77
C LEU A 193 -5.49 13.87 -2.69
N ILE A 194 -5.11 12.64 -3.03
CA ILE A 194 -4.42 11.71 -2.11
C ILE A 194 -3.07 12.28 -1.68
N LYS A 195 -2.32 12.90 -2.59
CA LYS A 195 -1.05 13.54 -2.27
C LYS A 195 -1.23 14.67 -1.25
N SER A 196 -2.16 15.59 -1.49
CA SER A 196 -2.52 16.65 -0.54
C SER A 196 -2.88 16.08 0.85
N ALA A 197 -3.75 15.06 0.88
CA ALA A 197 -4.15 14.41 2.12
C ALA A 197 -2.96 13.74 2.83
N SER A 198 -2.05 13.11 2.08
CA SER A 198 -0.87 12.43 2.63
C SER A 198 0.11 13.40 3.29
N GLU A 199 0.30 14.60 2.73
CA GLU A 199 1.14 15.64 3.32
C GLU A 199 0.59 16.08 4.69
N LYS A 200 -0.72 16.21 4.83
CA LYS A 200 -1.37 16.52 6.12
C LYS A 200 -1.30 15.37 7.13
N VAL A 201 -1.47 14.13 6.67
CA VAL A 201 -1.35 12.94 7.52
C VAL A 201 0.09 12.78 8.04
N GLU A 202 1.09 13.06 7.21
CA GLU A 202 2.51 13.03 7.63
C GLU A 202 2.83 14.10 8.68
N VAL A 203 2.23 15.29 8.60
CA VAL A 203 2.32 16.28 9.69
C VAL A 203 1.75 15.71 11.00
N ALA A 204 0.55 15.12 10.97
CA ALA A 204 -0.08 14.54 12.16
C ALA A 204 0.75 13.37 12.73
N LYS A 205 1.32 12.53 11.87
CA LYS A 205 2.18 11.39 12.24
C LYS A 205 3.49 11.84 12.88
N THR A 206 4.14 12.85 12.30
CA THR A 206 5.37 13.44 12.86
C THR A 206 5.10 14.01 14.24
N GLN A 207 4.05 14.83 14.39
CA GLN A 207 3.68 15.40 15.68
C GLN A 207 3.30 14.33 16.72
N ALA A 208 2.62 13.25 16.32
CA ALA A 208 2.30 12.12 17.20
C ALA A 208 3.54 11.29 17.59
N GLY A 209 4.55 11.22 16.73
CA GLY A 209 5.84 10.57 17.00
C GLY A 209 6.64 11.34 18.05
N GLU A 210 6.83 12.62 17.78
CA GLU A 210 7.59 13.59 18.58
C GLU A 210 6.91 13.95 19.91
N PHE A 211 5.62 13.60 20.08
CA PHE A 211 4.90 13.85 21.33
C PHE A 211 5.63 13.24 22.53
N CYS A 212 6.01 14.12 23.47
CA CYS A 212 6.78 13.83 24.68
C CYS A 212 8.18 13.24 24.43
N GLU A 213 8.79 13.46 23.27
CA GLU A 213 10.19 13.06 23.05
C GLU A 213 11.15 14.01 23.78
N GLY A 214 12.04 13.45 24.61
CA GLY A 214 13.05 14.22 25.34
C GLY A 214 12.53 14.99 26.57
N GLU A 215 11.24 14.92 26.88
CA GLU A 215 10.66 15.52 28.09
C GLU A 215 10.75 14.56 29.28
N GLU A 216 11.25 15.04 30.43
CA GLU A 216 11.16 14.31 31.69
C GLU A 216 9.72 14.36 32.21
N VAL A 217 9.07 13.20 32.22
CA VAL A 217 7.68 13.04 32.68
C VAL A 217 7.67 12.53 34.11
N GLU A 218 6.89 13.20 34.97
CA GLU A 218 6.71 12.78 36.36
C GLU A 218 6.18 11.33 36.45
N LYS A 219 6.67 10.56 37.43
CA LYS A 219 6.39 9.11 37.53
C LYS A 219 4.90 8.79 37.49
N ASP A 220 4.08 9.61 38.15
CA ASP A 220 2.63 9.43 38.23
C ASP A 220 1.91 9.68 36.89
N LEU A 221 2.53 10.44 35.99
CA LEU A 221 2.00 10.75 34.65
C LEU A 221 2.43 9.75 33.58
N THR A 222 3.48 8.95 33.82
CA THR A 222 4.05 8.02 32.83
C THR A 222 3.03 7.10 32.14
N LYS A 223 2.14 6.48 32.91
CA LYS A 223 1.08 5.59 32.36
C LYS A 223 0.06 6.36 31.52
N TRP A 224 -0.30 7.56 31.95
CA TRP A 224 -1.24 8.41 31.23
C TRP A 224 -0.65 8.88 29.90
N VAL A 225 0.59 9.40 29.91
CA VAL A 225 1.32 9.82 28.70
C VAL A 225 1.49 8.67 27.72
N ALA A 226 1.86 7.47 28.19
CA ALA A 226 1.97 6.30 27.31
C ALA A 226 0.63 5.96 26.61
N GLY A 227 -0.49 6.07 27.35
CA GLY A 227 -1.84 5.88 26.80
C GLY A 227 -2.21 6.94 25.75
N GLU A 228 -1.95 8.22 26.03
CA GLU A 228 -2.22 9.30 25.09
C GLU A 228 -1.32 9.23 23.84
N LYS A 229 -0.03 8.93 24.00
CA LYS A 229 0.89 8.69 22.88
C LYS A 229 0.40 7.55 21.98
N GLY A 230 -0.10 6.47 22.58
CA GLY A 230 -0.72 5.36 21.84
C GLY A 230 -1.96 5.79 21.04
N LYS A 231 -2.87 6.56 21.65
CA LYS A 231 -4.06 7.08 20.98
C LYS A 231 -3.72 7.98 19.79
N LEU A 232 -2.80 8.93 19.99
CA LEU A 232 -2.37 9.86 18.94
C LEU A 232 -1.74 9.12 17.75
N LYS A 233 -0.85 8.16 18.01
CA LYS A 233 -0.26 7.31 16.98
C LYS A 233 -1.32 6.50 16.21
N ASN A 234 -2.29 5.93 16.92
CA ASN A 234 -3.36 5.15 16.29
C ASN A 234 -4.28 6.00 15.40
N LEU A 235 -4.57 7.25 15.78
CA LEU A 235 -5.35 8.17 14.96
C LEU A 235 -4.64 8.47 13.64
N ALA A 236 -3.36 8.86 13.69
CA ALA A 236 -2.56 9.13 12.49
C ALA A 236 -2.41 7.87 11.61
N ALA A 237 -2.10 6.72 12.21
CA ALA A 237 -1.94 5.46 11.49
C ALA A 237 -3.24 4.99 10.80
N ASN A 238 -4.41 5.26 11.40
CA ASN A 238 -5.68 4.91 10.77
C ASN A 238 -5.96 5.76 9.51
N LEU A 239 -5.63 7.06 9.54
CA LEU A 239 -5.73 7.91 8.34
C LEU A 239 -4.73 7.47 7.26
N GLU A 240 -3.51 7.13 7.63
CA GLU A 240 -2.51 6.60 6.71
C GLU A 240 -2.98 5.30 6.04
N ALA A 241 -3.52 4.36 6.82
CA ALA A 241 -4.07 3.11 6.28
C ALA A 241 -5.28 3.33 5.35
N GLN A 242 -6.08 4.37 5.59
CA GLN A 242 -7.14 4.79 4.68
C GLN A 242 -6.58 5.33 3.36
N LEU A 243 -5.55 6.18 3.40
CA LEU A 243 -4.89 6.68 2.20
C LEU A 243 -4.20 5.56 1.41
N GLN A 244 -3.53 4.61 2.06
CA GLN A 244 -2.92 3.48 1.35
C GLN A 244 -3.94 2.67 0.54
N ARG A 245 -5.15 2.47 1.07
CA ARG A 245 -6.25 1.82 0.32
C ARG A 245 -6.72 2.68 -0.86
N ALA A 246 -6.82 4.00 -0.68
CA ALA A 246 -7.18 4.92 -1.76
C ALA A 246 -6.10 4.93 -2.87
N THR A 247 -4.82 4.94 -2.50
CA THR A 247 -3.68 4.86 -3.43
C THR A 247 -3.74 3.58 -4.25
N ALA A 248 -3.92 2.43 -3.61
CA ALA A 248 -4.04 1.15 -4.32
C ALA A 248 -5.23 1.11 -5.29
N ALA A 249 -6.34 1.78 -4.94
CA ALA A 249 -7.49 1.91 -5.85
C ALA A 249 -7.18 2.77 -7.09
N VAL A 250 -6.43 3.86 -6.92
CA VAL A 250 -5.98 4.71 -8.03
C VAL A 250 -4.94 3.99 -8.92
N GLU A 251 -4.02 3.24 -8.33
CA GLU A 251 -3.07 2.41 -9.09
C GLU A 251 -3.78 1.35 -9.92
N LYS A 252 -4.78 0.68 -9.33
CA LYS A 252 -5.63 -0.25 -10.06
C LYS A 252 -6.38 0.45 -11.20
N LEU A 253 -6.93 1.64 -10.96
CA LEU A 253 -7.61 2.43 -11.99
C LEU A 253 -6.67 2.74 -13.16
N ARG A 254 -5.42 3.14 -12.90
CA ARG A 254 -4.42 3.37 -13.95
C ARG A 254 -4.12 2.11 -14.75
N ALA A 255 -3.97 0.96 -14.07
CA ALA A 255 -3.75 -0.31 -14.73
C ALA A 255 -4.95 -0.74 -15.61
N ASP A 256 -6.17 -0.51 -15.13
CA ASP A 256 -7.40 -0.80 -15.87
C ASP A 256 -7.57 0.17 -17.05
N ALA A 257 -7.23 1.45 -16.89
CA ALA A 257 -7.21 2.45 -17.96
C ALA A 257 -6.23 2.03 -19.07
N ALA A 258 -4.99 1.65 -18.71
CA ALA A 258 -3.99 1.20 -19.68
C ALA A 258 -4.43 -0.07 -20.45
N LYS A 259 -5.06 -1.04 -19.78
CA LYS A 259 -5.62 -2.22 -20.46
C LYS A 259 -6.75 -1.85 -21.41
N LYS A 260 -7.63 -0.94 -20.98
CA LYS A 260 -8.73 -0.46 -21.82
C LYS A 260 -8.22 0.33 -23.01
N ASP A 261 -7.17 1.12 -22.83
CA ASP A 261 -6.49 1.86 -23.88
C ASP A 261 -6.06 0.95 -25.03
N LEU A 262 -5.40 -0.15 -24.71
CA LEU A 262 -4.93 -1.12 -25.72
C LEU A 262 -6.08 -1.73 -26.53
N VAL A 263 -7.25 -1.91 -25.93
CA VAL A 263 -8.45 -2.43 -26.62
C VAL A 263 -9.07 -1.35 -27.49
N GLU A 264 -9.31 -0.16 -26.92
CA GLU A 264 -9.87 0.98 -27.64
C GLU A 264 -9.00 1.37 -28.84
N VAL A 265 -7.68 1.48 -28.67
CA VAL A 265 -6.75 1.80 -29.76
C VAL A 265 -6.86 0.76 -30.88
N LYS A 266 -6.91 -0.55 -30.56
CA LYS A 266 -7.09 -1.59 -31.59
C LYS A 266 -8.40 -1.43 -32.36
N GLU A 267 -9.50 -1.11 -31.68
CA GLU A 267 -10.80 -0.88 -32.32
C GLU A 267 -10.79 0.39 -33.19
N LEU A 268 -10.20 1.49 -32.70
CA LEU A 268 -10.05 2.74 -33.43
C LEU A 268 -9.17 2.57 -34.68
N SER A 269 -8.05 1.86 -34.57
CA SER A 269 -7.17 1.57 -35.70
C SER A 269 -7.84 0.66 -36.73
N ALA A 270 -8.61 -0.34 -36.30
CA ALA A 270 -9.41 -1.17 -37.21
C ALA A 270 -10.48 -0.35 -37.93
N LYS A 271 -11.12 0.60 -37.25
CA LYS A 271 -12.09 1.53 -37.85
C LYS A 271 -11.43 2.46 -38.88
N ALA A 272 -10.27 3.03 -38.55
CA ALA A 272 -9.50 3.86 -39.48
C ALA A 272 -9.05 3.06 -40.72
N LEU A 273 -8.54 1.84 -40.54
CA LEU A 273 -8.19 0.94 -41.65
C LEU A 273 -9.41 0.62 -42.53
N LYS A 274 -10.57 0.37 -41.93
CA LYS A 274 -11.82 0.09 -42.67
C LYS A 274 -12.24 1.30 -43.51
N LEU A 275 -12.18 2.51 -42.97
CA LEU A 275 -12.48 3.74 -43.71
C LEU A 275 -11.52 3.94 -44.89
N MET A 276 -10.22 3.75 -44.67
CA MET A 276 -9.22 3.86 -45.72
C MET A 276 -9.42 2.81 -46.82
N LYS A 277 -9.69 1.55 -46.47
CA LYS A 277 -9.99 0.48 -47.45
C LYS A 277 -11.28 0.72 -48.22
N ALA A 278 -12.32 1.26 -47.57
CA ALA A 278 -13.57 1.61 -48.24
C ALA A 278 -13.37 2.73 -49.26
N HIS A 279 -12.61 3.77 -48.90
CA HIS A 279 -12.26 4.85 -49.83
C HIS A 279 -11.39 4.34 -50.98
N GLN A 280 -10.41 3.48 -50.67
CA GLN A 280 -9.57 2.82 -51.67
C GLN A 280 -10.40 2.06 -52.71
N ALA A 281 -11.40 1.29 -52.25
CA ALA A 281 -12.28 0.52 -53.12
C ALA A 281 -13.24 1.42 -53.93
N ALA A 282 -13.81 2.45 -53.31
CA ALA A 282 -14.75 3.36 -53.96
C ALA A 282 -14.10 4.17 -55.10
N GLU A 283 -12.87 4.62 -54.89
CA GLU A 283 -12.12 5.44 -55.86
C GLU A 283 -11.18 4.62 -56.77
N GLY A 284 -11.13 3.29 -56.59
CA GLY A 284 -10.24 2.41 -57.36
C GLY A 284 -8.74 2.70 -57.16
N LEU A 285 -8.36 3.19 -55.97
CA LEU A 285 -6.99 3.60 -55.68
C LEU A 285 -6.09 2.40 -55.36
N THR A 286 -4.83 2.48 -55.78
CA THR A 286 -3.78 1.59 -55.27
C THR A 286 -3.35 2.04 -53.86
N ALA A 287 -2.67 1.17 -53.10
CA ALA A 287 -2.13 1.54 -51.79
C ALA A 287 -1.16 2.74 -51.88
N ALA A 288 -0.33 2.76 -52.93
CA ALA A 288 0.56 3.88 -53.23
C ALA A 288 -0.20 5.19 -53.50
N ALA A 289 -1.27 5.14 -54.30
CA ALA A 289 -2.08 6.33 -54.58
C ALA A 289 -2.83 6.83 -53.35
N LEU A 290 -3.28 5.92 -52.47
CA LEU A 290 -3.89 6.29 -51.20
C LEU A 290 -2.87 6.95 -50.26
N PHE A 291 -1.64 6.44 -50.21
CA PHE A 291 -0.55 7.06 -49.46
C PHE A 291 -0.27 8.48 -49.95
N ASP A 292 -0.14 8.66 -51.27
CA ASP A 292 0.14 9.96 -51.89
C ASP A 292 -1.01 10.97 -51.62
N ALA A 293 -2.24 10.49 -51.38
CA ALA A 293 -3.36 11.33 -50.96
C ALA A 293 -3.28 11.81 -49.49
N ILE A 294 -2.56 11.07 -48.63
CA ILE A 294 -2.30 11.44 -47.23
C ILE A 294 -1.04 12.32 -47.13
N ASP A 295 0.05 11.90 -47.77
CA ASP A 295 1.33 12.64 -47.83
C ASP A 295 1.27 13.78 -48.86
N THR A 296 0.39 14.75 -48.61
CA THR A 296 0.22 15.94 -49.45
C THR A 296 1.51 16.77 -49.62
N LYS A 297 2.47 16.60 -48.71
CA LYS A 297 3.79 17.25 -48.74
C LYS A 297 4.83 16.48 -49.57
N LYS A 298 4.53 15.26 -50.01
CA LYS A 298 5.44 14.37 -50.76
C LYS A 298 6.76 14.16 -50.04
N SER A 299 6.69 14.00 -48.73
CA SER A 299 7.84 13.80 -47.85
C SER A 299 8.29 12.34 -47.74
N GLY A 300 7.54 11.40 -48.30
CA GLY A 300 7.81 9.96 -48.22
C GLY A 300 7.29 9.31 -46.92
N SER A 301 6.71 10.10 -46.03
CA SER A 301 6.05 9.67 -44.80
C SER A 301 4.87 10.61 -44.48
N PHE A 302 4.00 10.24 -43.55
CA PHE A 302 3.00 11.17 -43.01
C PHE A 302 2.98 11.15 -41.48
N GLY A 303 2.73 12.31 -40.88
CA GLY A 303 2.56 12.46 -39.44
C GLY A 303 1.11 12.41 -38.97
N PRO A 304 0.87 12.56 -37.65
CA PRO A 304 -0.45 12.45 -37.05
C PRO A 304 -1.46 13.45 -37.62
N ASP A 305 -1.04 14.69 -37.91
CA ASP A 305 -1.93 15.73 -38.45
C ASP A 305 -2.46 15.39 -39.85
N ALA A 306 -1.59 14.86 -40.71
CA ALA A 306 -1.96 14.47 -42.07
C ALA A 306 -2.90 13.25 -42.05
N PHE A 307 -2.62 12.29 -41.18
CA PHE A 307 -3.49 11.14 -40.93
C PHE A 307 -4.87 11.58 -40.41
N ALA A 308 -4.91 12.44 -39.39
CA ALA A 308 -6.15 12.92 -38.80
C ALA A 308 -6.97 13.74 -39.81
N ALA A 309 -6.33 14.60 -40.61
CA ALA A 309 -7.00 15.36 -41.66
C ALA A 309 -7.64 14.45 -42.71
N PHE A 310 -6.92 13.42 -43.16
CA PHE A 310 -7.42 12.49 -44.17
C PHE A 310 -8.51 11.56 -43.63
N VAL A 311 -8.22 10.80 -42.57
CA VAL A 311 -9.18 9.85 -41.98
C VAL A 311 -10.38 10.57 -41.37
N GLY A 312 -10.17 11.75 -40.77
CA GLY A 312 -11.27 12.59 -40.29
C GLY A 312 -12.19 13.07 -41.41
N LYS A 313 -11.64 13.40 -42.59
CA LYS A 313 -12.46 13.70 -43.79
C LYS A 313 -13.26 12.48 -44.23
N LEU A 314 -12.65 11.29 -44.26
CA LEU A 314 -13.35 10.04 -44.60
C LEU A 314 -14.46 9.70 -43.59
N ALA A 315 -14.18 9.83 -42.29
CA ALA A 315 -15.13 9.60 -41.22
C ALA A 315 -16.36 10.52 -41.31
N LYS A 316 -16.16 11.79 -41.71
CA LYS A 316 -17.25 12.76 -41.94
C LYS A 316 -18.05 12.52 -43.22
N ALA A 317 -17.43 11.93 -44.24
CA ALA A 317 -18.08 11.57 -45.49
C ALA A 317 -18.87 10.24 -45.41
N GLY A 318 -18.56 9.40 -44.41
CA GLY A 318 -19.25 8.15 -44.11
C GLY A 318 -20.54 8.33 -43.29
N ALA A 319 -21.05 7.24 -42.73
CA ALA A 319 -22.21 7.27 -41.84
C ALA A 319 -21.84 7.92 -40.48
N GLU A 320 -22.83 8.48 -39.77
CA GLU A 320 -22.62 9.11 -38.45
C GLU A 320 -21.96 8.16 -37.42
N ALA A 321 -22.20 6.84 -37.55
CA ALA A 321 -21.57 5.79 -36.76
C ALA A 321 -20.04 5.68 -36.97
N ASP A 322 -19.52 6.22 -38.07
CA ASP A 322 -18.10 6.20 -38.42
C ASP A 322 -17.32 7.42 -37.91
N ALA A 323 -17.99 8.38 -37.28
CA ALA A 323 -17.33 9.54 -36.66
C ALA A 323 -16.24 9.12 -35.66
N MET A 324 -15.09 9.79 -35.73
CA MET A 324 -13.96 9.66 -34.81
C MET A 324 -13.61 11.07 -34.33
N SER A 325 -13.37 11.27 -33.04
CA SER A 325 -12.86 12.55 -32.53
C SER A 325 -11.39 12.73 -32.91
N ASP A 326 -10.89 13.96 -32.84
CA ASP A 326 -9.47 14.25 -33.10
C ASP A 326 -8.54 13.50 -32.11
N GLU A 327 -8.99 13.32 -30.87
CA GLU A 327 -8.31 12.50 -29.86
C GLU A 327 -8.30 11.01 -30.25
N ASP A 328 -9.42 10.48 -30.73
CA ASP A 328 -9.52 9.09 -31.22
C ASP A 328 -8.60 8.87 -32.45
N LEU A 329 -8.49 9.86 -33.35
CA LEU A 329 -7.60 9.81 -34.53
C LEU A 329 -6.12 9.82 -34.13
N THR A 330 -5.76 10.66 -33.16
CA THR A 330 -4.39 10.72 -32.62
C THR A 330 -4.01 9.39 -31.96
N ARG A 331 -4.91 8.81 -31.16
CA ARG A 331 -4.73 7.49 -30.55
C ARG A 331 -4.64 6.37 -31.58
N ALA A 332 -5.46 6.42 -32.63
CA ALA A 332 -5.41 5.46 -33.73
C ALA A 332 -4.06 5.52 -34.45
N PHE A 333 -3.52 6.72 -34.71
CA PHE A 333 -2.23 6.94 -35.38
C PHE A 333 -1.07 6.22 -34.66
N ALA A 334 -1.08 6.21 -33.33
CA ALA A 334 -0.05 5.52 -32.53
C ALA A 334 0.06 4.01 -32.82
N HIS A 335 -0.97 3.39 -33.41
CA HIS A 335 -0.88 2.01 -33.89
C HIS A 335 -0.15 1.88 -35.23
N PHE A 336 -0.23 2.89 -36.09
CA PHE A 336 0.40 2.95 -37.41
C PHE A 336 1.86 3.40 -37.32
N ASP A 337 2.19 4.25 -36.34
CA ASP A 337 3.56 4.63 -36.01
C ASP A 337 4.26 3.49 -35.24
N GLU A 338 4.58 2.41 -35.95
CA GLU A 338 5.20 1.21 -35.37
C GLU A 338 6.62 1.45 -34.84
N GLU A 339 7.32 2.42 -35.41
CA GLU A 339 8.71 2.77 -35.06
C GLU A 339 8.78 3.88 -33.98
N LYS A 340 7.64 4.50 -33.64
CA LYS A 340 7.50 5.58 -32.65
C LYS A 340 8.35 6.81 -32.97
N ASP A 341 8.49 7.12 -34.25
CA ASP A 341 9.25 8.28 -34.72
C ASP A 341 8.36 9.48 -35.05
N GLY A 342 7.04 9.34 -34.86
CA GLY A 342 6.04 10.36 -35.16
C GLY A 342 5.62 10.38 -36.62
N SER A 343 6.01 9.40 -37.42
CA SER A 343 5.73 9.31 -38.84
C SER A 343 5.42 7.88 -39.29
N VAL A 344 4.74 7.75 -40.42
CA VAL A 344 4.50 6.45 -41.07
C VAL A 344 5.09 6.51 -42.48
N PRO A 345 6.18 5.76 -42.76
CA PRO A 345 6.77 5.73 -44.09
C PRO A 345 5.88 4.97 -45.07
N LYS A 346 6.05 5.26 -46.38
CA LYS A 346 5.24 4.69 -47.46
C LYS A 346 5.20 3.17 -47.42
N GLU A 347 6.34 2.53 -47.26
CA GLU A 347 6.47 1.07 -47.26
C GLU A 347 5.73 0.44 -46.08
N ALA A 348 5.77 1.08 -44.90
CA ALA A 348 5.04 0.60 -43.73
C ALA A 348 3.52 0.73 -43.93
N PHE A 349 3.07 1.85 -44.49
CA PHE A 349 1.64 2.06 -44.78
C PHE A 349 1.10 1.06 -45.81
N GLU A 350 1.83 0.85 -46.91
CA GLU A 350 1.45 -0.13 -47.94
C GLU A 350 1.40 -1.55 -47.36
N ALA A 351 2.34 -1.91 -46.49
CA ALA A 351 2.34 -3.19 -45.78
C ALA A 351 1.15 -3.37 -44.84
N MET A 352 0.61 -2.29 -44.24
CA MET A 352 -0.60 -2.36 -43.39
C MET A 352 -1.89 -2.51 -44.20
N LEU A 353 -1.93 -2.01 -45.43
CA LEU A 353 -3.08 -2.15 -46.33
C LEU A 353 -3.04 -3.44 -47.16
N MET A 354 -1.88 -4.11 -47.22
CA MET A 354 -1.69 -5.34 -47.96
C MET A 354 -2.75 -6.40 -47.61
N VAL A 355 -3.47 -6.86 -48.63
CA VAL A 355 -4.47 -7.94 -48.50
C VAL A 355 -3.89 -9.21 -49.11
N LEU A 356 -3.50 -10.14 -48.25
CA LEU A 356 -3.09 -11.48 -48.64
C LEU A 356 -4.29 -12.43 -48.61
N MET A 357 -4.44 -13.22 -49.66
CA MET A 357 -5.45 -14.28 -49.78
C MET A 357 -4.79 -15.64 -49.98
N LYS A 358 -5.36 -16.66 -49.36
CA LYS A 358 -4.96 -18.06 -49.55
C LYS A 358 -5.88 -18.75 -50.54
N VAL A 359 -5.29 -19.52 -51.45
CA VAL A 359 -6.00 -20.40 -52.36
C VAL A 359 -6.56 -21.59 -51.56
N MET A 360 -7.88 -21.71 -51.52
CA MET A 360 -8.62 -22.76 -50.80
C MET A 360 -9.02 -23.93 -51.69
N LYS A 361 -9.12 -23.67 -52.99
CA LYS A 361 -9.39 -24.64 -54.05
C LYS A 361 -8.62 -24.21 -55.29
N ASP A 362 -8.16 -25.16 -56.07
CA ASP A 362 -7.48 -24.88 -57.32
C ASP A 362 -8.27 -23.89 -58.19
N VAL A 363 -7.60 -22.87 -58.69
CA VAL A 363 -8.23 -21.79 -59.47
C VAL A 363 -7.28 -21.29 -60.55
N ALA A 364 -7.81 -20.91 -61.71
CA ALA A 364 -7.00 -20.32 -62.77
C ALA A 364 -6.81 -18.81 -62.53
N ILE A 365 -5.60 -18.31 -62.77
CA ILE A 365 -5.32 -16.88 -62.93
C ILE A 365 -5.36 -16.54 -64.42
N THR A 366 -6.10 -15.50 -64.80
CA THR A 366 -6.28 -15.11 -66.20
C THR A 366 -5.84 -13.67 -66.45
N GLU A 367 -5.45 -13.36 -67.69
CA GLU A 367 -4.94 -12.03 -68.05
C GLU A 367 -6.00 -10.91 -67.94
N GLY A 368 -7.28 -11.24 -68.20
CA GLY A 368 -8.40 -10.28 -68.18
C GLY A 368 -9.54 -10.63 -67.22
N LEU A 369 -10.39 -9.64 -66.94
CA LEU A 369 -11.55 -9.74 -66.04
C LEU A 369 -12.64 -10.68 -66.59
N ALA A 370 -12.87 -10.73 -67.90
CA ALA A 370 -13.91 -11.58 -68.49
C ALA A 370 -13.43 -13.03 -68.65
N ILE A 371 -13.98 -13.98 -67.86
CA ILE A 371 -13.49 -15.37 -67.80
C ILE A 371 -13.51 -16.06 -69.18
N LYS A 372 -14.53 -15.82 -69.99
CA LYS A 372 -14.72 -16.48 -71.29
C LYS A 372 -13.74 -15.99 -72.36
N ASP A 373 -13.28 -14.75 -72.25
CA ASP A 373 -12.49 -14.07 -73.27
C ASP A 373 -11.02 -13.94 -72.85
N ALA A 374 -10.71 -14.22 -71.58
CA ALA A 374 -9.38 -14.08 -71.01
C ALA A 374 -8.54 -15.35 -71.15
N LYS A 375 -7.28 -15.17 -71.56
CA LYS A 375 -6.28 -16.24 -71.57
C LYS A 375 -5.96 -16.68 -70.14
N SER A 376 -6.00 -17.98 -69.89
CA SER A 376 -5.49 -18.57 -68.65
C SER A 376 -3.96 -18.49 -68.64
N LEU A 377 -3.40 -17.86 -67.63
CA LEU A 377 -1.95 -17.73 -67.44
C LEU A 377 -1.38 -18.99 -66.79
N ARG A 378 -1.96 -19.41 -65.64
CA ARG A 378 -1.66 -20.69 -64.98
C ARG A 378 -2.75 -21.12 -64.01
N ARG A 379 -2.62 -22.32 -63.45
CA ARG A 379 -3.43 -22.83 -62.34
C ARG A 379 -2.70 -22.54 -61.02
N LEU A 380 -3.44 -22.07 -60.03
CA LEU A 380 -2.99 -21.89 -58.66
C LEU A 380 -3.44 -23.09 -57.83
N GLU A 381 -2.55 -23.62 -57.00
CA GLU A 381 -2.80 -24.79 -56.14
C GLU A 381 -3.27 -24.36 -54.74
N VAL A 382 -3.99 -25.27 -54.06
CA VAL A 382 -4.40 -25.07 -52.66
C VAL A 382 -3.19 -24.75 -51.78
N GLY A 383 -3.30 -23.66 -51.01
CA GLY A 383 -2.27 -23.18 -50.11
C GLY A 383 -1.35 -22.11 -50.70
N GLU A 384 -1.41 -21.85 -52.00
CA GLU A 384 -0.73 -20.69 -52.60
C GLU A 384 -1.26 -19.38 -52.02
N ILE A 385 -0.38 -18.39 -51.90
CA ILE A 385 -0.70 -17.05 -51.38
C ILE A 385 -0.63 -16.05 -52.52
N VAL A 386 -1.66 -15.20 -52.59
CA VAL A 386 -1.74 -14.10 -53.55
C VAL A 386 -1.96 -12.78 -52.81
N GLN A 387 -1.37 -11.70 -53.33
CA GLN A 387 -1.60 -10.34 -52.86
C GLN A 387 -2.62 -9.66 -53.77
N ALA A 388 -3.72 -9.16 -53.21
CA ALA A 388 -4.66 -8.34 -53.95
C ALA A 388 -4.00 -7.00 -54.34
N LEU A 389 -4.10 -6.63 -55.61
CA LEU A 389 -3.58 -5.36 -56.14
C LEU A 389 -4.69 -4.31 -56.26
N GLU A 390 -5.91 -4.76 -56.52
CA GLU A 390 -7.10 -3.93 -56.70
C GLU A 390 -8.27 -4.49 -55.88
N ALA A 391 -9.30 -3.68 -55.64
CA ALA A 391 -10.52 -4.14 -54.97
C ALA A 391 -11.24 -5.21 -55.82
N PRO A 392 -11.98 -6.15 -55.20
CA PRO A 392 -12.78 -7.12 -55.94
C PRO A 392 -13.80 -6.46 -56.87
N VAL A 393 -13.82 -6.89 -58.13
CA VAL A 393 -14.75 -6.42 -59.16
C VAL A 393 -15.70 -7.55 -59.54
N LYS A 394 -17.00 -7.25 -59.66
CA LYS A 394 -17.99 -8.20 -60.15
C LYS A 394 -17.86 -8.32 -61.67
N GLU A 395 -17.67 -9.52 -62.18
CA GLU A 395 -17.67 -9.79 -63.62
C GLU A 395 -19.12 -9.94 -64.11
N GLU A 396 -19.49 -9.21 -65.16
CA GLU A 396 -20.90 -9.06 -65.56
C GLU A 396 -21.54 -10.34 -66.11
N LYS A 397 -20.81 -11.17 -66.87
CA LYS A 397 -21.40 -12.32 -67.57
C LYS A 397 -21.65 -13.52 -66.66
N THR A 398 -20.77 -13.75 -65.69
CA THR A 398 -20.81 -14.89 -64.76
C THR A 398 -21.24 -14.49 -63.37
N GLU A 399 -21.36 -13.18 -63.12
CA GLU A 399 -21.75 -12.59 -61.84
C GLU A 399 -20.86 -12.94 -60.64
N VAL A 400 -19.66 -13.48 -60.89
CA VAL A 400 -18.70 -13.83 -59.84
C VAL A 400 -17.81 -12.64 -59.49
N GLN A 401 -17.35 -12.59 -58.24
CA GLN A 401 -16.33 -11.63 -57.83
C GLN A 401 -14.95 -12.11 -58.24
N ARG A 402 -14.20 -11.23 -58.90
CA ARG A 402 -12.81 -11.46 -59.29
C ARG A 402 -11.93 -10.39 -58.70
N VAL A 403 -10.71 -10.75 -58.34
CA VAL A 403 -9.70 -9.82 -57.83
C VAL A 403 -8.49 -9.87 -58.74
N LYS A 404 -7.93 -8.69 -59.05
CA LYS A 404 -6.61 -8.61 -59.67
C LYS A 404 -5.58 -8.80 -58.58
N ALA A 405 -4.74 -9.82 -58.73
CA ALA A 405 -3.79 -10.20 -57.70
C ALA A 405 -2.44 -10.58 -58.30
N ARG A 406 -1.39 -10.41 -57.49
CA ARG A 406 -0.04 -10.92 -57.75
C ARG A 406 0.17 -12.20 -56.95
N THR A 407 0.64 -13.23 -57.62
CA THR A 407 1.04 -14.49 -56.98
C THR A 407 2.36 -14.29 -56.23
N MET A 408 2.43 -14.74 -54.98
CA MET A 408 3.61 -14.49 -54.15
C MET A 408 4.76 -15.49 -54.40
N GLN A 409 4.49 -16.55 -55.18
CA GLN A 409 5.46 -17.60 -55.49
C GLN A 409 6.31 -17.27 -56.73
N ASP A 410 5.68 -16.77 -57.80
CA ASP A 410 6.29 -16.53 -59.11
C ASP A 410 6.02 -15.13 -59.68
N GLY A 411 5.27 -14.28 -58.98
CA GLY A 411 5.06 -12.87 -59.35
C GLY A 411 4.10 -12.64 -60.51
N VAL A 412 3.45 -13.69 -61.02
CA VAL A 412 2.43 -13.59 -62.08
C VAL A 412 1.24 -12.77 -61.57
N GLU A 413 0.83 -11.79 -62.38
CA GLU A 413 -0.33 -10.94 -62.12
C GLU A 413 -1.49 -11.28 -63.05
N GLY A 414 -2.71 -11.20 -62.52
CA GLY A 414 -3.92 -11.42 -63.29
C GLY A 414 -5.16 -11.47 -62.42
N PHE A 415 -6.28 -11.81 -63.02
CA PHE A 415 -7.58 -11.92 -62.36
C PHE A 415 -7.83 -13.34 -61.85
N ILE A 416 -8.25 -13.45 -60.59
CA ILE A 416 -8.60 -14.70 -59.93
C ILE A 416 -10.04 -14.59 -59.40
N THR A 417 -10.83 -15.64 -59.58
CA THR A 417 -12.17 -15.71 -59.00
C THR A 417 -12.09 -15.96 -57.50
N ILE A 418 -12.75 -15.13 -56.69
CA ILE A 418 -12.77 -15.29 -55.22
C ILE A 418 -13.75 -16.41 -54.83
N ALA A 419 -14.97 -16.32 -55.33
CA ALA A 419 -16.04 -17.28 -55.09
C ALA A 419 -16.83 -17.56 -56.37
N GLY A 420 -17.14 -18.83 -56.61
CA GLY A 420 -17.96 -19.28 -57.72
C GLY A 420 -19.45 -19.15 -57.42
N ASN A 421 -20.25 -19.10 -58.49
CA ASN A 421 -21.72 -19.00 -58.45
C ASN A 421 -22.43 -20.19 -57.75
N GLN A 422 -21.77 -21.34 -57.61
CA GLN A 422 -22.28 -22.52 -56.92
C GLN A 422 -21.79 -22.62 -55.46
N GLY A 423 -21.37 -21.52 -54.84
CA GLY A 423 -20.95 -21.48 -53.43
C GLY A 423 -19.54 -22.01 -53.14
N SER A 424 -18.72 -22.28 -54.17
CA SER A 424 -17.30 -22.63 -53.98
C SER A 424 -16.48 -21.39 -53.65
N VAL A 425 -15.70 -21.44 -52.57
CA VAL A 425 -14.72 -20.40 -52.20
C VAL A 425 -13.34 -20.83 -52.70
N PHE A 426 -12.74 -20.04 -53.58
CA PHE A 426 -11.41 -20.28 -54.15
C PHE A 426 -10.34 -19.47 -53.44
N LEU A 427 -10.65 -18.23 -53.05
CA LEU A 427 -9.74 -17.37 -52.28
C LEU A 427 -10.36 -17.02 -50.93
N LYS A 428 -9.53 -17.02 -49.89
CA LYS A 428 -9.91 -16.59 -48.55
C LYS A 428 -8.91 -15.56 -48.03
N GLU A 429 -9.41 -14.39 -47.64
CA GLU A 429 -8.62 -13.34 -46.99
C GLU A 429 -8.19 -13.74 -45.57
N GLY A 430 -7.21 -13.00 -45.04
CA GLY A 430 -6.79 -13.12 -43.64
C GLY A 430 -5.70 -14.16 -43.43
N VAL A 431 -4.73 -14.21 -44.34
CA VAL A 431 -3.54 -15.06 -44.22
C VAL A 431 -2.76 -14.64 -42.97
N VAL A 432 -2.60 -15.56 -42.03
CA VAL A 432 -1.75 -15.36 -40.85
C VAL A 432 -0.63 -16.38 -40.89
N CYS A 433 0.58 -15.95 -40.56
CA CYS A 433 1.72 -16.84 -40.47
C CYS A 433 1.77 -17.48 -39.09
N LYS A 434 1.88 -18.80 -38.99
CA LYS A 434 2.06 -19.52 -37.74
C LYS A 434 3.48 -20.06 -37.67
N VAL A 435 4.15 -19.82 -36.56
CA VAL A 435 5.45 -20.44 -36.27
C VAL A 435 5.20 -21.92 -36.00
N ILE A 436 5.85 -22.80 -36.76
CA ILE A 436 5.74 -24.27 -36.63
C ILE A 436 6.99 -24.89 -36.02
N LYS A 437 8.13 -24.19 -36.06
CA LYS A 437 9.37 -24.56 -35.39
C LYS A 437 10.01 -23.34 -34.75
N GLU A 438 10.68 -23.53 -33.62
CA GLU A 438 11.39 -22.45 -32.93
C GLU A 438 12.35 -21.73 -33.89
N THR A 439 12.25 -20.40 -33.91
CA THR A 439 13.05 -19.52 -34.75
C THR A 439 13.31 -18.20 -34.03
N ILE A 440 14.12 -17.32 -34.60
CA ILE A 440 14.47 -16.02 -34.03
C ILE A 440 13.88 -14.88 -34.87
N LEU A 441 13.53 -13.80 -34.19
CA LEU A 441 13.18 -12.53 -34.80
C LEU A 441 14.40 -11.60 -34.70
N THR A 442 14.92 -11.11 -35.82
CA THR A 442 16.08 -10.21 -35.85
C THR A 442 15.72 -8.86 -36.45
N ASP A 443 16.46 -7.81 -36.11
CA ASP A 443 16.17 -6.46 -36.60
C ASP A 443 16.59 -6.27 -38.06
N SER A 444 17.64 -6.97 -38.50
CA SER A 444 18.16 -6.90 -39.87
C SER A 444 17.72 -8.09 -40.74
N PHE A 445 17.62 -7.85 -42.06
CA PHE A 445 17.43 -8.90 -43.06
C PHE A 445 18.67 -9.79 -43.20
N ASP A 446 19.86 -9.25 -42.97
CA ASP A 446 21.10 -10.02 -43.03
C ASP A 446 21.50 -10.60 -41.68
N ILE A 447 21.78 -11.90 -41.67
CA ILE A 447 22.47 -12.60 -40.59
C ILE A 447 23.80 -13.10 -41.16
N GLU A 448 24.91 -12.67 -40.58
CA GLU A 448 26.24 -13.17 -40.93
C GLU A 448 26.41 -14.59 -40.38
N ALA A 449 26.89 -15.50 -41.24
CA ALA A 449 26.83 -16.95 -41.03
C ALA A 449 28.02 -17.52 -40.26
N SER A 450 28.64 -16.80 -39.32
CA SER A 450 29.69 -17.39 -38.49
C SER A 450 29.09 -18.17 -37.30
N LYS A 451 29.70 -19.30 -36.93
CA LYS A 451 29.21 -20.15 -35.81
C LYS A 451 29.23 -19.42 -34.45
N GLU A 452 30.06 -18.40 -34.29
CA GLU A 452 30.21 -17.63 -33.05
C GLU A 452 29.20 -16.48 -32.97
N GLU A 453 28.91 -15.79 -34.07
CA GLU A 453 27.86 -14.75 -34.13
C GLU A 453 26.47 -15.36 -34.06
N ALA A 454 26.24 -16.53 -34.67
CA ALA A 454 24.96 -17.24 -34.54
C ALA A 454 24.63 -17.63 -33.08
N ARG A 455 25.64 -17.80 -32.21
CA ARG A 455 25.45 -18.01 -30.76
C ARG A 455 25.13 -16.71 -30.02
N LYS A 456 25.82 -15.60 -30.33
CA LYS A 456 25.51 -14.27 -29.78
C LYS A 456 24.13 -13.76 -30.18
N ILE A 457 23.73 -13.95 -31.44
CA ILE A 457 22.40 -13.56 -31.95
C ILE A 457 21.31 -14.30 -31.17
N LYS A 458 21.47 -15.61 -30.89
CA LYS A 458 20.52 -16.39 -30.06
C LYS A 458 20.37 -15.88 -28.62
N GLU A 459 21.32 -15.10 -28.10
CA GLU A 459 21.35 -14.57 -26.74
C GLU A 459 20.65 -13.20 -26.64
N VAL A 460 20.68 -12.41 -27.72
CA VAL A 460 20.16 -11.02 -27.74
C VAL A 460 18.84 -10.90 -28.52
N THR A 461 18.52 -11.86 -29.40
CA THR A 461 17.30 -11.80 -30.24
C THR A 461 16.10 -12.52 -29.63
N ARG A 462 14.92 -11.99 -29.92
CA ARG A 462 13.66 -12.58 -29.46
C ARG A 462 13.44 -13.94 -30.12
N LYS A 463 13.24 -14.98 -29.31
CA LYS A 463 12.87 -16.33 -29.76
C LYS A 463 11.37 -16.45 -29.94
N LEU A 464 10.94 -16.94 -31.10
CA LEU A 464 9.56 -17.22 -31.43
C LEU A 464 9.27 -18.72 -31.24
N LYS A 465 8.24 -19.03 -30.45
CA LYS A 465 7.84 -20.40 -30.15
C LYS A 465 6.81 -20.92 -31.15
N PRO A 466 6.75 -22.26 -31.38
CA PRO A 466 5.67 -22.85 -32.15
C PRO A 466 4.29 -22.44 -31.63
N GLY A 467 3.42 -22.00 -32.54
CA GLY A 467 2.09 -21.49 -32.24
C GLY A 467 1.97 -19.96 -32.27
N GLU A 468 3.07 -19.21 -32.20
CA GLU A 468 3.02 -17.75 -32.35
C GLU A 468 2.53 -17.34 -33.74
N LEU A 469 1.71 -16.29 -33.78
CA LEU A 469 1.10 -15.76 -35.00
C LEU A 469 1.82 -14.50 -35.45
N LEU A 470 2.11 -14.39 -36.74
CA LEU A 470 2.83 -13.30 -37.37
C LEU A 470 1.98 -12.69 -38.49
N GLU A 471 2.09 -11.37 -38.64
CA GLU A 471 1.55 -10.60 -39.76
C GLU A 471 2.70 -10.22 -40.69
N VAL A 472 2.53 -10.46 -41.99
CA VAL A 472 3.55 -10.15 -42.98
C VAL A 472 3.65 -8.64 -43.15
N ARG A 473 4.86 -8.10 -43.06
CA ARG A 473 5.19 -6.69 -43.39
C ARG A 473 5.95 -6.62 -44.71
N GLU A 474 6.88 -7.53 -44.93
CA GLU A 474 7.58 -7.70 -46.21
C GLU A 474 7.61 -9.18 -46.56
N TRP A 475 7.27 -9.52 -47.81
CA TRP A 475 7.25 -10.91 -48.26
C TRP A 475 8.64 -11.57 -48.20
N GLY A 476 8.64 -12.89 -48.01
CA GLY A 476 9.86 -13.67 -47.88
C GLY A 476 10.75 -13.62 -49.12
N LYS A 477 12.02 -13.26 -48.95
CA LYS A 477 13.06 -13.31 -49.99
C LYS A 477 14.20 -14.22 -49.54
N LYS A 478 14.88 -14.84 -50.51
CA LYS A 478 16.06 -15.68 -50.23
C LYS A 478 17.27 -14.78 -50.01
N GLN A 479 17.93 -14.94 -48.88
CA GLN A 479 19.22 -14.31 -48.58
C GLN A 479 20.32 -15.10 -49.30
N GLU A 480 21.04 -14.47 -50.22
CA GLU A 480 22.00 -15.17 -51.09
C GLU A 480 23.17 -15.80 -50.31
N GLY A 481 23.69 -15.12 -49.27
CA GLY A 481 24.84 -15.61 -48.50
C GLY A 481 24.56 -16.84 -47.64
N THR A 482 23.37 -16.96 -47.06
CA THR A 482 23.01 -18.05 -46.14
C THR A 482 22.11 -19.11 -46.77
N GLY A 483 21.44 -18.78 -47.88
CA GLY A 483 20.38 -19.57 -48.48
C GLY A 483 19.07 -19.59 -47.69
N LEU A 484 18.94 -18.79 -46.62
CA LEU A 484 17.72 -18.70 -45.81
C LEU A 484 16.65 -17.87 -46.52
N THR A 485 15.39 -18.31 -46.49
CA THR A 485 14.27 -17.45 -46.86
C THR A 485 13.80 -16.68 -45.63
N ARG A 486 13.85 -15.34 -45.70
CA ARG A 486 13.55 -14.45 -44.58
C ARG A 486 12.45 -13.47 -44.94
N MET A 487 11.56 -13.22 -44.00
CA MET A 487 10.35 -12.41 -44.17
C MET A 487 10.27 -11.39 -43.03
N LYS A 488 9.96 -10.12 -43.33
CA LYS A 488 9.70 -9.13 -42.27
C LYS A 488 8.28 -9.32 -41.78
N CYS A 489 8.10 -9.43 -40.47
CA CYS A 489 6.80 -9.67 -39.86
C CYS A 489 6.63 -8.94 -38.53
N LYS A 490 5.38 -8.69 -38.18
CA LYS A 490 4.96 -8.23 -36.85
C LYS A 490 4.39 -9.39 -36.08
N VAL A 491 4.82 -9.60 -34.84
CA VAL A 491 4.29 -10.68 -34.03
C VAL A 491 3.03 -10.24 -33.30
N LYS A 492 1.94 -11.01 -33.40
CA LYS A 492 0.63 -10.62 -32.86
C LYS A 492 0.58 -10.56 -31.33
N SER A 493 1.43 -11.32 -30.64
CA SER A 493 1.36 -11.45 -29.18
C SER A 493 1.88 -10.23 -28.43
N ASP A 494 2.92 -9.58 -28.94
CA ASP A 494 3.64 -8.49 -28.26
C ASP A 494 3.99 -7.32 -29.19
N GLY A 495 3.68 -7.43 -30.50
CA GLY A 495 3.86 -6.36 -31.46
C GLY A 495 5.29 -6.17 -31.98
N SER A 496 6.27 -6.98 -31.58
CA SER A 496 7.64 -6.81 -32.10
C SER A 496 7.69 -7.01 -33.61
N ILE A 497 8.52 -6.23 -34.28
CA ILE A 497 8.71 -6.28 -35.73
C ILE A 497 10.15 -6.68 -36.01
N GLY A 498 10.33 -7.56 -36.99
CA GLY A 498 11.65 -7.94 -37.44
C GLY A 498 11.57 -9.02 -38.51
N TYR A 499 12.74 -9.55 -38.87
CA TYR A 499 12.90 -10.59 -39.87
C TYR A 499 12.91 -11.97 -39.21
N VAL A 500 12.04 -12.84 -39.71
CA VAL A 500 11.97 -14.24 -39.32
C VAL A 500 12.44 -15.11 -40.48
N THR A 501 13.17 -16.20 -40.17
CA THR A 501 13.44 -17.24 -41.17
C THR A 501 12.19 -18.08 -41.37
N THR A 502 11.63 -18.08 -42.58
CA THR A 502 10.46 -18.89 -42.93
C THR A 502 10.87 -20.27 -43.44
N VAL A 503 11.96 -20.35 -44.22
CA VAL A 503 12.53 -21.58 -44.75
C VAL A 503 14.04 -21.57 -44.57
N GLY A 504 14.59 -22.64 -43.98
CA GLY A 504 16.03 -22.84 -43.81
C GLY A 504 16.73 -23.23 -45.11
N ASN A 505 18.06 -23.19 -45.11
CA ASN A 505 18.90 -23.54 -46.26
C ASN A 505 18.75 -25.00 -46.72
N THR A 506 18.29 -25.89 -45.85
CA THR A 506 17.97 -27.30 -46.12
C THR A 506 16.50 -27.52 -46.51
N GLY A 507 15.71 -26.46 -46.69
CA GLY A 507 14.29 -26.54 -47.03
C GLY A 507 13.35 -26.75 -45.84
N ILE A 508 13.87 -26.76 -44.61
CA ILE A 508 13.05 -26.88 -43.40
C ILE A 508 12.19 -25.63 -43.24
N LYS A 509 10.86 -25.80 -43.21
CA LYS A 509 9.92 -24.72 -42.90
C LYS A 509 9.87 -24.45 -41.39
N PHE A 510 10.00 -23.19 -41.02
CA PHE A 510 9.85 -22.67 -39.65
C PHE A 510 8.54 -21.93 -39.45
N VAL A 511 7.98 -21.39 -40.53
CA VAL A 511 6.74 -20.64 -40.57
C VAL A 511 5.84 -21.21 -41.65
N GLU A 512 4.54 -21.32 -41.36
CA GLU A 512 3.50 -21.79 -42.27
C GLU A 512 2.41 -20.73 -42.43
N PHE A 513 1.88 -20.57 -43.64
CA PHE A 513 0.75 -19.67 -43.92
C PHE A 513 -0.56 -20.41 -43.66
N VAL A 514 -1.32 -19.97 -42.65
CA VAL A 514 -2.54 -20.64 -42.18
C VAL A 514 -3.77 -19.99 -42.76
#